data_AF-A0A7C1U8K0-F1
#
_entry.id   AF-A0A7C1U8K0-F1
#
_cell.length_a   1.000
_cell.length_b   1.000
_cell.length_c   1.000
_cell.angle_alpha   90.00
_cell.angle_beta   90.00
_cell.angle_gamma   90.00
#
_symmetry.space_group_name_H-M   'P 1'
#
loop_
_entity.id
_entity.type
_entity.pdbx_description
1 polymer ?
#
loop_
_entity_poly.entity_id
_entity_poly.type
_entity_poly.pdbx_seq_one_letter_code
_entity_poly.pdbx_strand_id
1 'polypeptide(L)'
;MEIKKGIAVSPGISIARSLIIDSEDYRIPRRAIKPSQRMIETQRIRNAFKDAIGELTRLEAARDPTEGGKIKDIFAVHLRFLRDRSMRKKMKDMVQSELVTGAYAVSSVLREIAQHFSKSEDAYISERAADIYDIERRLLKHLLGEKRDSIGRLTEEVVVVARELSPTETAGFDKKFVKGIASDAGGRTSHAAIVARSLAIPAVVALEDLTACVSGGDTVIVDGNRGIVIVNPDEETIRQYEQYSRDFVELEHRLDAIRREPAVTRDGTRITLLGNIEFPDEAEVVLEKGGDGIGLYRTEFLYLNTEVEPSEQDHYEAYARTVEVLAGRPIVIRTLDLGADKYTQSKRFVREPNPCLGLRSIRFCLQNLTMFKTQLRAILRASVLGDLKIMFPLITNLHELMQAKMILRDVMEDLDEESIPYNRDIPIGIMIETPSAALTAYSLAVDCDFFSIGTNDLTQYTLAVDRGNELVSMLYSSADPAVLRLIRTVTQDAYKARISLSVCGEMASEPEYVMLLLGMGVRTLSLSVPMIPEIKQIIRSVTIEDCNKVARKVLSMNSERQISAYLRNAATKILPEAF
;
A
#
# COMPACT_ATOMS: atom_id res chain seq x y z
N MET A 1 25.22 -11.87 -3.61
CA MET A 1 24.23 -10.93 -4.14
C MET A 1 22.91 -11.63 -4.27
N GLU A 2 21.90 -11.15 -3.57
CA GLU A 2 20.52 -11.66 -3.62
C GLU A 2 19.58 -10.47 -3.88
N ILE A 3 18.60 -10.65 -4.77
CA ILE A 3 17.65 -9.59 -5.14
C ILE A 3 16.25 -10.05 -4.72
N LYS A 4 15.59 -9.24 -3.90
CA LYS A 4 14.20 -9.45 -3.47
C LYS A 4 13.33 -8.33 -4.02
N LYS A 5 12.11 -8.66 -4.42
CA LYS A 5 11.11 -7.71 -4.91
C LYS A 5 9.93 -7.71 -3.95
N GLY A 6 9.50 -6.53 -3.56
CA GLY A 6 8.34 -6.31 -2.70
C GLY A 6 7.52 -5.13 -3.17
N ILE A 7 6.75 -4.55 -2.25
CA ILE A 7 5.92 -3.38 -2.49
C ILE A 7 6.71 -2.12 -2.13
N ALA A 8 6.97 -1.27 -3.11
CA ALA A 8 7.45 0.09 -2.88
C ALA A 8 6.41 0.88 -2.08
N VAL A 9 6.82 1.45 -0.93
CA VAL A 9 5.93 2.25 -0.08
C VAL A 9 6.43 3.67 0.18
N SER A 10 7.72 3.91 0.00
CA SER A 10 8.33 5.24 0.10
C SER A 10 9.49 5.33 -0.90
N PRO A 11 9.52 6.34 -1.78
CA PRO A 11 10.48 6.45 -2.87
C PRO A 11 11.89 6.80 -2.40
N GLY A 12 12.85 6.65 -3.31
CA GLY A 12 14.27 6.96 -3.14
C GLY A 12 15.16 5.71 -3.06
N ILE A 13 16.47 5.94 -2.94
CA ILE A 13 17.49 4.89 -2.94
C ILE A 13 18.38 5.07 -1.74
N SER A 14 18.65 3.98 -1.05
CA SER A 14 19.60 3.98 0.06
C SER A 14 20.57 2.82 -0.06
N ILE A 15 21.82 3.07 0.32
CA ILE A 15 22.89 2.08 0.38
C ILE A 15 23.50 2.21 1.77
N ALA A 16 23.24 1.24 2.65
CA ALA A 16 23.81 1.24 3.99
C ALA A 16 23.90 -0.18 4.55
N ARG A 17 24.49 -0.31 5.74
CA ARG A 17 24.58 -1.62 6.43
C ARG A 17 23.23 -1.99 7.02
N SER A 18 22.88 -3.27 6.96
CA SER A 18 21.65 -3.78 7.55
C SER A 18 21.70 -3.78 9.07
N LEU A 19 20.59 -3.38 9.67
CA LEU A 19 20.28 -3.58 11.07
C LEU A 19 18.98 -4.38 11.14
N ILE A 20 19.06 -5.60 11.67
CA ILE A 20 17.89 -6.47 11.76
C ILE A 20 17.13 -6.15 13.05
N ILE A 21 15.89 -5.71 12.91
CA ILE A 21 14.92 -5.58 14.00
C ILE A 21 14.03 -6.82 13.92
N ASP A 22 14.41 -7.82 14.69
CA ASP A 22 13.62 -9.04 14.80
C ASP A 22 12.52 -8.80 15.85
N SER A 23 11.27 -8.77 15.41
CA SER A 23 10.11 -8.82 16.32
C SER A 23 9.98 -10.20 16.98
N GLU A 24 10.74 -11.21 16.51
CA GLU A 24 10.85 -12.52 17.11
C GLU A 24 12.21 -12.73 17.80
N ASP A 25 12.18 -12.61 19.12
CA ASP A 25 12.95 -13.38 20.09
C ASP A 25 14.37 -13.84 19.73
N TYR A 26 15.35 -13.21 20.39
CA TYR A 26 16.70 -13.72 20.66
C TYR A 26 17.17 -14.84 19.72
N ARG A 27 17.98 -14.55 18.68
CA ARG A 27 18.72 -15.62 18.00
C ARG A 27 19.55 -16.37 19.04
N ILE A 28 19.15 -17.59 19.38
CA ILE A 28 19.85 -18.46 20.34
C ILE A 28 20.79 -19.40 19.56
N PRO A 29 22.05 -19.02 19.28
CA PRO A 29 22.97 -19.91 18.62
C PRO A 29 23.24 -21.13 19.50
N ARG A 30 23.33 -22.31 18.87
CA ARG A 30 23.85 -23.52 19.53
C ARG A 30 25.33 -23.31 19.86
N ARG A 31 25.60 -22.87 21.09
CA ARG A 31 26.97 -22.68 21.60
C ARG A 31 27.34 -23.85 22.49
N ALA A 32 28.50 -24.44 22.21
CA ALA A 32 29.09 -25.45 23.07
C ALA A 32 29.63 -24.80 24.36
N ILE A 33 29.38 -25.44 25.50
CA ILE A 33 29.93 -25.05 26.81
C ILE A 33 31.02 -26.03 27.24
N LYS A 34 31.97 -25.56 28.06
CA LYS A 34 32.99 -26.45 28.64
C LYS A 34 32.34 -27.38 29.67
N PRO A 35 32.83 -28.61 29.89
CA PRO A 35 32.32 -29.51 30.93
C PRO A 35 32.27 -28.89 32.34
N SER A 36 33.21 -27.98 32.65
CA SER A 36 33.24 -27.23 33.91
C SER A 36 32.09 -26.24 34.07
N GLN A 37 31.42 -25.83 32.98
CA GLN A 37 30.33 -24.85 32.97
C GLN A 37 28.94 -25.49 33.10
N ARG A 38 28.82 -26.83 33.05
CA ARG A 38 27.53 -27.56 33.15
C ARG A 38 26.73 -27.15 34.38
N MET A 39 27.41 -27.06 35.53
CA MET A 39 26.77 -26.74 36.80
C MET A 39 26.29 -25.28 36.85
N ILE A 40 27.05 -24.36 36.23
CA ILE A 40 26.71 -22.94 36.15
C ILE A 40 25.47 -22.74 35.26
N GLU A 41 25.44 -23.33 34.07
CA GLU A 41 24.30 -23.22 33.15
C GLU A 41 23.03 -23.88 33.71
N THR A 42 23.18 -25.03 34.39
CA THR A 42 22.07 -25.68 35.10
C THR A 42 21.51 -24.78 36.20
N GLN A 43 22.37 -24.06 36.92
CA GLN A 43 21.94 -23.11 37.94
C GLN A 43 21.28 -21.86 37.34
N ARG A 44 21.75 -21.36 36.19
CA ARG A 44 21.11 -20.25 35.46
C ARG A 44 19.69 -20.58 35.03
N ILE A 45 19.45 -21.76 34.46
CA ILE A 45 18.10 -22.24 34.14
C ILE A 45 17.24 -22.27 35.41
N ARG A 46 17.75 -22.85 36.49
CA ARG A 46 17.01 -22.93 37.76
C ARG A 46 16.59 -21.56 38.29
N ASN A 47 17.49 -20.57 38.20
CA ASN A 47 17.20 -19.20 38.62
C ASN A 47 16.14 -18.56 37.71
N ALA A 48 16.28 -18.66 36.39
CA ALA A 48 15.30 -18.12 35.44
C ALA A 48 13.88 -18.68 35.64
N PHE A 49 13.75 -19.98 35.93
CA PHE A 49 12.46 -20.57 36.30
C PHE A 49 11.91 -20.06 37.63
N LYS A 50 12.78 -19.81 38.62
CA LYS A 50 12.37 -19.24 39.91
C LYS A 50 11.87 -17.80 39.73
N ASP A 51 12.58 -17.01 38.95
CA ASP A 51 12.27 -15.60 38.71
C ASP A 51 10.99 -15.45 37.87
N ALA A 52 10.83 -16.26 36.81
CA ALA A 52 9.60 -16.31 36.01
C ALA A 52 8.36 -16.71 36.81
N ILE A 53 8.48 -17.70 37.73
CA ILE A 53 7.39 -18.08 38.62
C ILE A 53 7.08 -16.94 39.60
N GLY A 54 8.09 -16.34 40.21
CA GLY A 54 7.91 -15.22 41.14
C GLY A 54 7.26 -14.00 40.49
N GLU A 55 7.58 -13.73 39.22
CA GLU A 55 6.95 -12.68 38.42
C GLU A 55 5.48 -12.97 38.15
N LEU A 56 5.15 -14.17 37.67
CA LEU A 56 3.76 -14.57 37.37
C LEU A 56 2.86 -14.58 38.61
N THR A 57 3.36 -15.07 39.76
CA THR A 57 2.60 -15.05 41.02
C THR A 57 2.32 -13.60 41.50
N ARG A 58 3.24 -12.65 41.28
CA ARG A 58 2.98 -11.24 41.59
C ARG A 58 1.94 -10.62 40.67
N LEU A 59 2.01 -10.91 39.37
CA LEU A 59 1.05 -10.42 38.38
C LEU A 59 -0.36 -10.99 38.61
N GLU A 60 -0.45 -12.24 39.07
CA GLU A 60 -1.71 -12.87 39.47
C GLU A 60 -2.29 -12.23 40.76
N ALA A 61 -1.45 -11.87 41.73
CA ALA A 61 -1.86 -11.27 42.99
C ALA A 61 -2.20 -9.76 42.90
N ALA A 62 -1.67 -9.04 41.91
CA ALA A 62 -1.84 -7.60 41.75
C ALA A 62 -3.13 -7.19 41.01
N ARG A 63 -4.03 -8.14 40.68
CA ARG A 63 -5.24 -7.88 39.90
C ARG A 63 -6.54 -8.01 40.70
N ASP A 64 -7.49 -7.15 40.36
CA ASP A 64 -8.80 -7.03 41.01
C ASP A 64 -9.64 -8.32 40.83
N PRO A 65 -10.27 -8.88 41.88
CA PRO A 65 -11.03 -10.13 41.80
C PRO A 65 -12.23 -10.09 40.83
N THR A 66 -12.70 -8.90 40.50
CA THR A 66 -13.92 -8.62 39.72
C THR A 66 -13.71 -8.59 38.20
N GLU A 67 -12.47 -8.55 37.69
CA GLU A 67 -12.21 -8.21 36.28
C GLU A 67 -11.56 -9.30 35.40
N GLY A 68 -11.52 -10.58 35.76
CA GLY A 68 -10.94 -11.54 34.81
C GLY A 68 -10.95 -13.02 35.17
N GLY A 69 -11.96 -13.75 34.67
CA GLY A 69 -11.91 -15.21 34.56
C GLY A 69 -10.89 -15.68 33.51
N LYS A 70 -11.00 -15.15 32.27
CA LYS A 70 -10.18 -15.63 31.13
C LYS A 70 -8.67 -15.40 31.29
N ILE A 71 -8.22 -14.31 31.92
CA ILE A 71 -6.78 -14.03 32.06
C ILE A 71 -6.17 -14.76 33.26
N LYS A 72 -6.96 -15.03 34.32
CA LYS A 72 -6.53 -15.92 35.41
C LYS A 72 -6.26 -17.34 34.89
N ASP A 73 -7.09 -17.82 33.97
CA ASP A 73 -6.91 -19.14 33.34
C ASP A 73 -5.59 -19.22 32.56
N ILE A 74 -5.17 -18.15 31.86
CA ILE A 74 -3.89 -18.09 31.14
C ILE A 74 -2.69 -18.19 32.10
N PHE A 75 -2.69 -17.42 33.19
CA PHE A 75 -1.57 -17.47 34.15
C PHE A 75 -1.50 -18.79 34.92
N ALA A 76 -2.65 -19.37 35.29
CA ALA A 76 -2.72 -20.68 35.94
C ALA A 76 -2.09 -21.77 35.07
N VAL A 77 -2.31 -21.69 33.76
CA VAL A 77 -1.70 -22.57 32.75
C VAL A 77 -0.19 -22.36 32.69
N HIS A 78 0.27 -21.11 32.57
CA HIS A 78 1.70 -20.81 32.51
C HIS A 78 2.44 -21.31 33.77
N LEU A 79 1.83 -21.13 34.95
CA LEU A 79 2.37 -21.66 36.21
C LEU A 79 2.42 -23.19 36.24
N ARG A 80 1.42 -23.87 35.68
CA ARG A 80 1.39 -25.34 35.59
C ARG A 80 2.53 -25.86 34.71
N PHE A 81 2.75 -25.25 33.54
CA PHE A 81 3.86 -25.60 32.65
C PHE A 81 5.22 -25.29 33.29
N LEU A 82 5.39 -24.11 33.89
CA LEU A 82 6.65 -23.76 34.55
C LEU A 82 6.97 -24.66 35.74
N ARG A 83 5.97 -25.25 36.41
CA ARG A 83 6.15 -26.20 37.53
C ARG A 83 6.37 -27.65 37.08
N ASP A 84 6.24 -27.95 35.79
CA ASP A 84 6.46 -29.29 35.26
C ASP A 84 7.92 -29.73 35.44
N ARG A 85 8.11 -30.83 36.19
CA ARG A 85 9.43 -31.39 36.48
C ARG A 85 10.04 -32.10 35.28
N SER A 86 9.22 -32.63 34.38
CA SER A 86 9.67 -33.37 33.19
C SER A 86 10.37 -32.44 32.19
N MET A 87 9.77 -31.28 31.91
CA MET A 87 10.31 -30.24 31.05
C MET A 87 11.66 -29.71 31.58
N ARG A 88 11.72 -29.37 32.86
CA ARG A 88 12.95 -28.91 33.52
C ARG A 88 14.05 -29.97 33.49
N LYS A 89 13.68 -31.25 33.63
CA LYS A 89 14.62 -32.36 33.54
C LYS A 89 15.17 -32.48 32.12
N LYS A 90 14.32 -32.41 31.08
CA LYS A 90 14.75 -32.47 29.66
C LYS A 90 15.73 -31.36 29.30
N MET A 91 15.48 -30.12 29.75
CA MET A 91 16.41 -28.99 29.57
C MET A 91 17.74 -29.21 30.29
N LYS A 92 17.70 -29.71 31.53
CA LYS A 92 18.91 -30.02 32.30
C LYS A 92 19.72 -31.14 31.64
N ASP A 93 19.06 -32.21 31.21
CA ASP A 93 19.70 -33.36 30.59
C ASP A 93 20.39 -32.93 29.29
N MET A 94 19.74 -32.08 28.48
CA MET A 94 20.34 -31.50 27.26
C MET A 94 21.61 -30.67 27.54
N VAL A 95 21.62 -29.83 28.58
CA VAL A 95 22.85 -29.12 29.01
C VAL A 95 23.94 -30.09 29.47
N GLN A 96 23.57 -31.19 30.12
CA GLN A 96 24.51 -32.16 30.68
C GLN A 96 25.11 -33.11 29.63
N SER A 97 24.30 -33.60 28.70
CA SER A 97 24.69 -34.57 27.67
C SER A 97 25.30 -33.90 26.44
N GLU A 98 24.70 -32.82 25.95
CA GLU A 98 25.09 -32.19 24.69
C GLU A 98 26.05 -31.00 24.86
N LEU A 99 26.35 -30.62 26.10
CA LEU A 99 27.22 -29.48 26.41
C LEU A 99 26.78 -28.19 25.70
N VAL A 100 25.50 -27.85 25.79
CA VAL A 100 24.93 -26.62 25.21
C VAL A 100 24.61 -25.56 26.27
N THR A 101 24.47 -24.30 25.85
CA THR A 101 24.05 -23.21 26.74
C THR A 101 22.63 -23.41 27.28
N GLY A 102 22.33 -22.82 28.45
CA GLY A 102 21.01 -22.94 29.05
C GLY A 102 19.91 -22.25 28.25
N ALA A 103 20.22 -21.14 27.58
CA ALA A 103 19.29 -20.48 26.67
C ALA A 103 18.92 -21.38 25.48
N TYR A 104 19.91 -22.08 24.90
CA TYR A 104 19.66 -23.00 23.79
C TYR A 104 18.83 -24.20 24.21
N ALA A 105 19.12 -24.78 25.38
CA ALA A 105 18.34 -25.89 25.92
C ALA A 105 16.89 -25.50 26.22
N VAL A 106 16.65 -24.29 26.74
CA VAL A 106 15.29 -23.79 27.00
C VAL A 106 14.52 -23.59 25.70
N SER A 107 15.11 -22.88 24.73
CA SER A 107 14.48 -22.60 23.44
C SER A 107 14.18 -23.89 22.67
N SER A 108 15.15 -24.80 22.56
CA SER A 108 14.99 -26.05 21.81
C SER A 108 13.87 -26.92 22.38
N VAL A 109 13.82 -27.08 23.71
CA VAL A 109 12.80 -27.92 24.37
C VAL A 109 11.41 -27.30 24.25
N LEU A 110 11.27 -25.98 24.42
CA LEU A 110 9.96 -25.32 24.33
C LEU A 110 9.42 -25.26 22.90
N ARG A 111 10.29 -25.02 21.91
CA ARG A 111 9.89 -25.06 20.49
C ARG A 111 9.47 -26.45 20.04
N GLU A 112 10.16 -27.49 20.50
CA GLU A 112 9.74 -28.89 20.24
C GLU A 112 8.33 -29.15 20.79
N ILE A 113 8.06 -28.71 22.02
CA ILE A 113 6.72 -28.84 22.62
C ILE A 113 5.70 -28.00 21.82
N ALA A 114 5.99 -26.73 21.51
CA ALA A 114 5.10 -25.86 20.75
C ALA A 114 4.73 -26.44 19.37
N GLN A 115 5.70 -27.02 18.66
CA GLN A 115 5.47 -27.68 17.37
C GLN A 115 4.57 -28.92 17.47
N HIS A 116 4.62 -29.65 18.59
CA HIS A 116 3.69 -30.76 18.82
C HIS A 116 2.27 -30.27 19.06
N PHE A 117 2.09 -29.14 19.77
CA PHE A 117 0.78 -28.55 20.01
C PHE A 117 0.18 -27.91 18.75
N SER A 118 1.00 -27.24 17.92
CA SER A 118 0.54 -26.58 16.68
C SER A 118 0.15 -27.55 15.56
N LYS A 119 0.55 -28.83 15.65
CA LYS A 119 0.19 -29.88 14.70
C LYS A 119 -1.06 -30.68 15.12
N SER A 120 -1.69 -30.32 16.24
CA SER A 120 -2.90 -30.96 16.72
C SER A 120 -4.12 -30.47 15.92
N GLU A 121 -5.02 -31.37 15.54
CA GLU A 121 -6.27 -31.04 14.83
C GLU A 121 -7.31 -30.37 15.74
N ASP A 122 -7.12 -30.43 17.06
CA ASP A 122 -7.97 -29.76 18.05
C ASP A 122 -7.57 -28.28 18.20
N ALA A 123 -8.50 -27.38 17.85
CA ALA A 123 -8.32 -25.93 17.93
C ALA A 123 -7.93 -25.46 19.34
N TYR A 124 -8.48 -26.07 20.39
CA TYR A 124 -8.16 -25.72 21.77
C TYR A 124 -6.72 -26.10 22.15
N ILE A 125 -6.18 -27.16 21.56
CA ILE A 125 -4.79 -27.60 21.76
C ILE A 125 -3.84 -26.79 20.88
N SER A 126 -4.24 -26.44 19.65
CA SER A 126 -3.44 -25.60 18.76
C SER A 126 -3.25 -24.19 19.31
N GLU A 127 -4.27 -23.60 19.94
CA GLU A 127 -4.17 -22.28 20.59
C GLU A 127 -3.15 -22.25 21.74
N ARG A 128 -2.87 -23.39 22.38
CA ARG A 128 -1.87 -23.53 23.46
C ARG A 128 -0.43 -23.37 22.98
N ALA A 129 -0.17 -23.47 21.68
CA ALA A 129 1.18 -23.26 21.14
C ALA A 129 1.67 -21.82 21.43
N ALA A 130 0.76 -20.84 21.36
CA ALA A 130 1.06 -19.44 21.69
C ALA A 130 1.49 -19.27 23.17
N ASP A 131 0.80 -19.94 24.10
CA ASP A 131 1.16 -19.96 25.53
C ASP A 131 2.58 -20.48 25.76
N ILE A 132 3.02 -21.49 24.99
CA ILE A 132 4.36 -22.08 25.12
C ILE A 132 5.44 -21.11 24.62
N TYR A 133 5.18 -20.40 23.52
CA TYR A 133 6.09 -19.34 23.04
C TYR A 133 6.17 -18.16 24.03
N ASP A 134 5.08 -17.81 24.72
CA ASP A 134 5.09 -16.82 25.80
C ASP A 134 5.97 -17.24 26.99
N ILE A 135 5.93 -18.53 27.36
CA ILE A 135 6.76 -19.09 28.42
C ILE A 135 8.24 -19.09 28.01
N GLU A 136 8.54 -19.45 26.76
CA GLU A 136 9.89 -19.38 26.19
C GLU A 136 10.47 -17.98 26.32
N ARG A 137 9.72 -16.97 25.85
CA ARG A 137 10.09 -15.55 25.92
C ARG A 137 10.44 -15.11 27.33
N ARG A 138 9.57 -15.45 28.29
CA ARG A 138 9.76 -15.08 29.69
C ARG A 138 11.03 -15.70 30.27
N LEU A 139 11.30 -16.97 29.98
CA LEU A 139 12.49 -17.65 30.46
C LEU A 139 13.76 -17.11 29.80
N LEU A 140 13.73 -16.84 28.50
CA LEU A 140 14.87 -16.26 27.76
C LEU A 140 15.20 -14.84 28.26
N LYS A 141 14.18 -14.03 28.57
CA LYS A 141 14.35 -12.71 29.19
C LYS A 141 15.15 -12.79 30.50
N HIS A 142 14.83 -13.73 31.38
CA HIS A 142 15.56 -13.94 32.64
C HIS A 142 16.96 -14.55 32.42
N LEU A 143 17.17 -15.32 31.35
CA LEU A 143 18.46 -15.96 31.05
C LEU A 143 19.47 -15.03 30.37
N LEU A 144 19.01 -14.13 29.50
CA LEU A 144 19.83 -13.30 28.63
C LEU A 144 19.88 -11.84 29.09
N GLY A 145 18.93 -11.41 29.93
CA GLY A 145 18.78 -10.03 30.40
C GLY A 145 18.08 -9.13 29.38
N GLU A 146 17.60 -7.97 29.82
CA GLU A 146 17.05 -6.94 28.94
C GLU A 146 18.20 -6.21 28.20
N LYS A 147 18.72 -6.81 27.12
CA LYS A 147 19.35 -6.01 26.06
C LYS A 147 18.33 -5.77 24.98
N ARG A 148 17.50 -4.74 25.20
CA ARG A 148 16.92 -3.98 24.09
C ARG A 148 18.09 -3.24 23.45
N ASP A 149 18.52 -3.66 22.25
CA ASP A 149 19.23 -2.73 21.38
C ASP A 149 18.18 -1.70 20.94
N SER A 150 18.01 -0.68 21.78
CA SER A 150 17.06 0.39 21.56
C SER A 150 17.49 1.15 20.31
N ILE A 151 16.61 1.20 19.32
CA ILE A 151 16.72 1.96 18.07
C ILE A 151 17.10 3.45 18.33
N GLY A 152 16.82 3.98 19.52
CA GLY A 152 17.24 5.33 19.94
C GLY A 152 18.74 5.54 20.22
N ARG A 153 19.63 4.57 19.97
CA ARG A 153 21.09 4.69 20.13
C ARG A 153 21.89 4.39 18.86
N LEU A 154 21.31 4.57 17.68
CA LEU A 154 22.04 4.42 16.44
C LEU A 154 23.16 5.47 16.35
N THR A 155 24.39 5.02 16.08
CA THR A 155 25.57 5.88 15.87
C THR A 155 26.07 5.86 14.43
N GLU A 156 25.55 4.96 13.60
CA GLU A 156 25.96 4.74 12.21
C GLU A 156 24.74 4.74 11.29
N GLU A 157 24.95 5.02 10.01
CA GLU A 157 23.90 4.99 8.99
C GLU A 157 23.55 3.54 8.62
N VAL A 158 22.27 3.17 8.72
CA VAL A 158 21.78 1.79 8.58
C VAL A 158 20.51 1.69 7.73
N VAL A 159 20.32 0.53 7.09
CA VAL A 159 19.04 0.05 6.58
C VAL A 159 18.39 -0.83 7.64
N VAL A 160 17.19 -0.48 8.08
CA VAL A 160 16.42 -1.30 9.01
C VAL A 160 15.74 -2.43 8.24
N VAL A 161 16.02 -3.67 8.62
CA VAL A 161 15.39 -4.88 8.07
C VAL A 161 14.58 -5.55 9.16
N ALA A 162 13.28 -5.77 8.95
CA ALA A 162 12.41 -6.33 9.99
C ALA A 162 11.34 -7.26 9.42
N ARG A 163 10.81 -8.16 10.23
CA ARG A 163 9.66 -8.97 9.78
C ARG A 163 8.42 -8.09 9.69
N GLU A 164 8.16 -7.35 10.76
CA GLU A 164 7.12 -6.33 10.85
C GLU A 164 7.59 -5.27 11.86
N LEU A 165 7.29 -4.00 11.60
CA LEU A 165 7.64 -2.91 12.51
C LEU A 165 6.40 -2.41 13.25
N SER A 166 6.48 -2.40 14.57
CA SER A 166 5.44 -1.85 15.44
C SER A 166 5.52 -0.32 15.56
N PRO A 167 4.43 0.37 15.95
CA PRO A 167 4.43 1.81 16.16
C PRO A 167 5.54 2.30 17.11
N THR A 168 5.78 1.56 18.19
CA THR A 168 6.78 1.92 19.20
C THR A 168 8.20 1.83 18.67
N GLU A 169 8.49 0.88 17.77
CA GLU A 169 9.80 0.72 17.14
C GLU A 169 10.05 1.84 16.13
N THR A 170 9.04 2.15 15.30
CA THR A 170 9.14 3.23 14.31
C THR A 170 9.21 4.63 14.92
N ALA A 171 8.65 4.84 16.13
CA ALA A 171 8.66 6.13 16.81
C ALA A 171 10.06 6.64 17.18
N GLY A 172 11.05 5.74 17.26
CA GLY A 172 12.44 6.08 17.55
C GLY A 172 13.31 6.32 16.31
N PHE A 173 12.74 6.28 15.10
CA PHE A 173 13.52 6.43 13.86
C PHE A 173 13.97 7.87 13.66
N ASP A 174 15.26 8.03 13.41
CA ASP A 174 15.87 9.30 13.03
C ASP A 174 16.45 9.15 11.61
N LYS A 175 16.00 10.01 10.68
CA LYS A 175 16.45 10.08 9.28
C LYS A 175 17.97 10.25 9.16
N LYS A 176 18.61 10.80 10.18
CA LYS A 176 20.07 10.93 10.22
C LYS A 176 20.75 9.56 10.16
N PHE A 177 20.21 8.56 10.86
CA PHE A 177 20.82 7.24 10.99
C PHE A 177 20.07 6.16 10.20
N VAL A 178 18.74 6.20 10.15
CA VAL A 178 17.94 5.25 9.36
C VAL A 178 17.82 5.77 7.93
N LYS A 179 18.53 5.13 7.00
CA LYS A 179 18.56 5.52 5.58
C LYS A 179 17.60 4.74 4.70
N GLY A 180 17.14 3.59 5.15
CA GLY A 180 16.20 2.75 4.41
C GLY A 180 15.45 1.80 5.33
N ILE A 181 14.27 1.34 4.89
CA ILE A 181 13.45 0.36 5.61
C ILE A 181 13.07 -0.77 4.65
N ALA A 182 13.28 -2.01 5.08
CA ALA A 182 12.85 -3.19 4.35
C ALA A 182 12.09 -4.13 5.29
N SER A 183 10.89 -4.58 4.92
CA SER A 183 10.14 -5.53 5.75
C SER A 183 9.51 -6.71 5.01
N ASP A 184 9.48 -7.87 5.68
CA ASP A 184 8.90 -9.10 5.14
C ASP A 184 7.38 -9.02 5.05
N ALA A 185 6.75 -8.42 6.05
CA ALA A 185 5.32 -8.19 6.14
C ALA A 185 4.98 -6.69 6.05
N GLY A 186 3.69 -6.41 5.92
CA GLY A 186 3.15 -5.06 5.83
C GLY A 186 2.71 -4.69 4.41
N GLY A 187 1.78 -3.74 4.32
CA GLY A 187 1.32 -3.15 3.07
C GLY A 187 1.59 -1.64 3.01
N ARG A 188 1.04 -0.96 2.00
CA ARG A 188 1.16 0.49 1.84
C ARG A 188 0.66 1.31 3.03
N THR A 189 -0.26 0.75 3.82
CA THR A 189 -0.86 1.36 5.02
C THR A 189 -0.23 0.89 6.33
N SER A 190 0.80 0.04 6.28
CA SER A 190 1.49 -0.41 7.49
C SER A 190 2.16 0.75 8.24
N HIS A 191 2.40 0.58 9.53
CA HIS A 191 3.11 1.58 10.33
C HIS A 191 4.51 1.90 9.77
N ALA A 192 5.23 0.86 9.30
CA ALA A 192 6.48 1.02 8.56
C ALA A 192 6.33 1.96 7.36
N ALA A 193 5.29 1.76 6.55
CA ALA A 193 5.03 2.55 5.36
C ALA A 193 4.63 4.00 5.69
N ILE A 194 3.81 4.21 6.72
CA ILE A 194 3.39 5.55 7.16
C ILE A 194 4.60 6.36 7.65
N VAL A 195 5.44 5.77 8.51
CA VAL A 195 6.62 6.43 9.06
C VAL A 195 7.71 6.64 8.00
N ALA A 196 7.90 5.68 7.11
CA ALA A 196 8.82 5.83 5.98
C ALA A 196 8.47 7.04 5.11
N ARG A 197 7.17 7.23 4.81
CA ARG A 197 6.70 8.38 4.02
C ARG A 197 6.85 9.69 4.78
N SER A 198 6.46 9.75 6.06
CA SER A 198 6.54 10.99 6.84
C SER A 198 7.98 11.46 7.05
N LEU A 199 8.92 10.52 7.18
CA LEU A 199 10.35 10.83 7.29
C LEU A 199 11.06 10.94 5.92
N ALA A 200 10.36 10.65 4.82
CA ALA A 200 10.91 10.54 3.47
C ALA A 200 12.18 9.66 3.45
N ILE A 201 12.05 8.45 4.01
CA ILE A 201 13.04 7.38 4.03
C ILE A 201 12.61 6.33 2.99
N PRO A 202 13.49 5.93 2.04
CA PRO A 202 13.21 4.85 1.09
C PRO A 202 12.74 3.57 1.76
N ALA A 203 11.64 2.98 1.31
CA ALA A 203 11.10 1.78 1.94
C ALA A 203 10.39 0.81 1.00
N VAL A 204 10.63 -0.48 1.26
CA VAL A 204 10.02 -1.61 0.56
C VAL A 204 9.47 -2.60 1.59
N VAL A 205 8.22 -3.01 1.45
CA VAL A 205 7.56 -3.96 2.37
C VAL A 205 7.09 -5.20 1.60
N ALA A 206 6.51 -6.18 2.30
CA ALA A 206 6.02 -7.42 1.69
C ALA A 206 7.10 -8.19 0.91
N LEU A 207 8.31 -8.27 1.49
CA LEU A 207 9.43 -9.00 0.91
C LEU A 207 9.45 -10.50 1.28
N GLU A 208 8.45 -10.94 2.05
CA GLU A 208 8.17 -12.30 2.50
C GLU A 208 9.21 -12.94 3.42
N ASP A 209 10.46 -13.05 2.98
CA ASP A 209 11.53 -13.80 3.64
C ASP A 209 12.89 -13.08 3.67
N LEU A 210 12.94 -11.77 3.46
CA LEU A 210 14.18 -10.99 3.49
C LEU A 210 14.92 -11.13 4.83
N THR A 211 14.23 -11.17 5.97
CA THR A 211 14.89 -11.34 7.29
C THR A 211 15.61 -12.69 7.44
N ALA A 212 15.24 -13.71 6.66
CA ALA A 212 15.90 -15.00 6.65
C ALA A 212 17.21 -14.96 5.83
N CYS A 213 17.26 -14.09 4.82
CA CYS A 213 18.38 -13.98 3.88
C CYS A 213 19.44 -12.95 4.30
N VAL A 214 19.06 -11.92 5.05
CA VAL A 214 19.96 -10.85 5.51
C VAL A 214 20.57 -11.19 6.87
N SER A 215 21.86 -10.91 7.03
CA SER A 215 22.55 -10.87 8.32
C SER A 215 22.86 -9.44 8.72
N GLY A 216 22.87 -9.15 10.02
CA GLY A 216 23.20 -7.81 10.51
C GLY A 216 24.61 -7.38 10.10
N GLY A 217 24.74 -6.18 9.54
CA GLY A 217 25.98 -5.63 9.02
C GLY A 217 26.23 -5.86 7.52
N ASP A 218 25.39 -6.66 6.85
CA ASP A 218 25.44 -6.84 5.39
C ASP A 218 25.19 -5.51 4.66
N THR A 219 25.79 -5.33 3.49
CA THR A 219 25.50 -4.14 2.68
C THR A 219 24.17 -4.36 1.96
N VAL A 220 23.22 -3.44 2.13
CA VAL A 220 21.89 -3.55 1.54
C VAL A 220 21.59 -2.29 0.74
N ILE A 221 21.12 -2.48 -0.49
CA ILE A 221 20.53 -1.43 -1.31
C ILE A 221 19.01 -1.56 -1.20
N VAL A 222 18.33 -0.48 -0.81
CA VAL A 222 16.87 -0.38 -0.87
C VAL A 222 16.51 0.61 -1.95
N ASP A 223 15.88 0.11 -3.01
CA ASP A 223 15.27 0.89 -4.09
C ASP A 223 13.77 1.00 -3.82
N GLY A 224 13.42 2.06 -3.09
CA GLY A 224 12.03 2.42 -2.76
C GLY A 224 11.22 2.90 -3.96
N ASN A 225 11.86 3.18 -5.10
CA ASN A 225 11.16 3.54 -6.34
C ASN A 225 10.63 2.29 -7.05
N ARG A 226 11.49 1.26 -7.18
CA ARG A 226 11.18 0.03 -7.93
C ARG A 226 10.66 -1.10 -7.05
N GLY A 227 10.69 -0.95 -5.72
CA GLY A 227 10.30 -1.99 -4.78
C GLY A 227 11.31 -3.13 -4.72
N ILE A 228 12.60 -2.82 -4.88
CA ILE A 228 13.67 -3.81 -4.97
C ILE A 228 14.61 -3.66 -3.78
N VAL A 229 15.01 -4.78 -3.18
CA VAL A 229 16.06 -4.84 -2.16
C VAL A 229 17.18 -5.76 -2.64
N ILE A 230 18.42 -5.27 -2.59
CA ILE A 230 19.61 -6.04 -2.99
C ILE A 230 20.51 -6.25 -1.78
N VAL A 231 20.76 -7.51 -1.45
CA VAL A 231 21.59 -7.93 -0.31
C VAL A 231 22.96 -8.34 -0.79
N ASN A 232 24.00 -7.80 -0.16
CA ASN A 232 25.41 -8.00 -0.50
C ASN A 232 25.65 -7.82 -2.03
N PRO A 233 25.36 -6.61 -2.57
CA PRO A 233 25.65 -6.26 -3.96
C PRO A 233 27.14 -6.34 -4.26
N ASP A 234 27.50 -6.62 -5.51
CA ASP A 234 28.88 -6.46 -5.97
C ASP A 234 29.23 -4.98 -6.19
N GLU A 235 30.53 -4.69 -6.34
CA GLU A 235 30.99 -3.31 -6.52
C GLU A 235 30.44 -2.65 -7.79
N GLU A 236 30.16 -3.44 -8.84
CA GLU A 236 29.56 -2.92 -10.07
C GLU A 236 28.14 -2.43 -9.82
N THR A 237 27.32 -3.23 -9.14
CA THR A 237 25.95 -2.86 -8.75
C THR A 237 25.95 -1.65 -7.81
N ILE A 238 26.87 -1.59 -6.84
CA ILE A 238 27.00 -0.40 -5.96
C ILE A 238 27.28 0.85 -6.80
N ARG A 239 28.26 0.81 -7.71
CA ARG A 239 28.58 1.95 -8.58
C ARG A 239 27.41 2.36 -9.48
N GLN A 240 26.67 1.39 -10.02
CA GLN A 240 25.47 1.66 -10.83
C GLN A 240 24.39 2.37 -10.01
N TYR A 241 24.09 1.89 -8.80
CA TYR A 241 23.09 2.48 -7.92
C TYR A 241 23.52 3.82 -7.33
N GLU A 242 24.81 4.04 -7.05
CA GLU A 242 25.35 5.35 -6.68
C GLU A 242 25.18 6.35 -7.82
N GLN A 243 25.48 5.95 -9.05
CA GLN A 243 25.27 6.81 -10.21
C GLN A 243 23.78 7.12 -10.40
N TYR A 244 22.93 6.11 -10.35
CA TYR A 244 21.48 6.27 -10.46
C TYR A 244 20.92 7.17 -9.34
N SER A 245 21.41 7.06 -8.11
CA SER A 245 21.03 7.95 -7.01
C SER A 245 21.46 9.40 -7.25
N ARG A 246 22.64 9.64 -7.85
CA ARG A 246 23.09 10.99 -8.20
C ARG A 246 22.23 11.58 -9.31
N ASP A 247 21.99 10.81 -10.37
CA ASP A 247 21.17 11.23 -11.51
C ASP A 247 19.73 11.52 -11.07
N PHE A 248 19.19 10.72 -10.13
CA PHE A 248 17.87 10.94 -9.54
C PHE A 248 17.78 12.23 -8.74
N VAL A 249 18.78 12.53 -7.89
CA VAL A 249 18.81 13.79 -7.13
C VAL A 249 18.95 15.00 -8.07
N GLU A 250 19.77 14.90 -9.11
CA GLU A 250 19.89 15.94 -10.13
C GLU A 250 18.57 16.12 -10.90
N LEU A 251 17.87 15.03 -11.21
CA LEU A 251 16.55 15.07 -11.81
C LEU A 251 15.54 15.75 -10.87
N GLU A 252 15.47 15.39 -9.59
CA GLU A 252 14.58 16.05 -8.62
C GLU A 252 14.83 17.56 -8.55
N HIS A 253 16.09 18.00 -8.54
CA HIS A 253 16.42 19.43 -8.58
C HIS A 253 15.95 20.11 -9.87
N ARG A 254 16.12 19.46 -11.04
CA ARG A 254 15.61 19.97 -12.31
C ARG A 254 14.08 20.02 -12.34
N LEU A 255 13.42 19.01 -11.76
CA LEU A 255 11.99 18.90 -11.68
C LEU A 255 11.37 19.93 -10.73
N ASP A 256 12.03 20.25 -9.61
CA ASP A 256 11.54 21.26 -8.68
C ASP A 256 11.56 22.67 -9.32
N ALA A 257 12.49 22.94 -10.25
CA ALA A 257 12.53 24.18 -11.01
C ALA A 257 11.29 24.36 -11.92
N ILE A 258 10.74 23.29 -12.49
CA ILE A 258 9.56 23.33 -13.36
C ILE A 258 8.24 23.08 -12.61
N ARG A 259 8.28 22.76 -11.32
CA ARG A 259 7.11 22.45 -10.50
C ARG A 259 6.03 23.52 -10.58
N ARG A 260 6.41 24.80 -10.53
CA ARG A 260 5.47 25.94 -10.58
C ARG A 260 5.06 26.36 -11.98
N GLU A 261 5.76 25.83 -13.00
CA GLU A 261 5.45 26.13 -14.39
C GLU A 261 4.17 25.41 -14.83
N PRO A 262 3.41 26.01 -15.78
CA PRO A 262 2.24 25.34 -16.34
C PRO A 262 2.66 24.19 -17.27
N ALA A 263 1.87 23.13 -17.29
CA ALA A 263 2.05 22.02 -18.22
C ALA A 263 1.56 22.41 -19.62
N VAL A 264 2.44 23.05 -20.39
CA VAL A 264 2.16 23.53 -21.75
C VAL A 264 3.18 22.93 -22.70
N THR A 265 2.67 22.32 -23.77
CA THR A 265 3.49 21.78 -24.88
C THR A 265 4.22 22.88 -25.63
N ARG A 266 5.28 22.54 -26.38
CA ARG A 266 6.10 23.51 -27.13
C ARG A 266 5.31 24.28 -28.19
N ASP A 267 4.20 23.71 -28.67
CA ASP A 267 3.25 24.32 -29.61
C ASP A 267 2.06 24.99 -28.92
N GLY A 268 2.11 25.19 -27.60
CA GLY A 268 1.18 26.04 -26.85
C GLY A 268 -0.09 25.37 -26.33
N THR A 269 -0.24 24.06 -26.50
CA THR A 269 -1.41 23.34 -25.95
C THR A 269 -1.22 23.08 -24.45
N ARG A 270 -2.14 23.61 -23.63
CA ARG A 270 -2.18 23.38 -22.18
C ARG A 270 -2.76 22.00 -21.86
N ILE A 271 -2.10 21.29 -20.95
CA ILE A 271 -2.53 20.02 -20.37
C ILE A 271 -2.79 20.24 -18.87
N THR A 272 -3.90 19.71 -18.36
CA THR A 272 -4.23 19.77 -16.94
C THR A 272 -3.65 18.55 -16.24
N LEU A 273 -2.86 18.77 -15.18
CA LEU A 273 -2.25 17.70 -14.38
C LEU A 273 -2.90 17.65 -13.00
N LEU A 274 -3.67 16.61 -12.72
CA LEU A 274 -4.33 16.41 -11.44
C LEU A 274 -3.62 15.30 -10.65
N GLY A 275 -3.84 15.28 -9.33
CA GLY A 275 -3.37 14.22 -8.44
C GLY A 275 -4.43 13.16 -8.17
N ASN A 276 -4.00 11.91 -8.05
CA ASN A 276 -4.75 10.82 -7.45
C ASN A 276 -4.41 10.76 -5.96
N ILE A 277 -5.42 10.79 -5.10
CA ILE A 277 -5.25 10.71 -3.64
C ILE A 277 -6.15 9.62 -3.04
N GLU A 278 -5.72 9.10 -1.90
CA GLU A 278 -6.47 8.21 -1.02
C GLU A 278 -6.78 8.89 0.32
N PHE A 279 -5.90 9.78 0.79
CA PHE A 279 -6.05 10.45 2.08
C PHE A 279 -6.11 11.98 1.92
N PRO A 280 -6.87 12.70 2.77
CA PRO A 280 -6.93 14.17 2.74
C PRO A 280 -5.55 14.84 2.80
N ASP A 281 -4.62 14.29 3.57
CA ASP A 281 -3.27 14.84 3.79
C ASP A 281 -2.43 14.87 2.50
N GLU A 282 -2.75 14.01 1.52
CA GLU A 282 -2.01 13.97 0.25
C GLU A 282 -2.35 15.18 -0.65
N ALA A 283 -3.42 15.91 -0.37
CA ALA A 283 -3.82 17.08 -1.14
C ALA A 283 -2.76 18.20 -1.10
N GLU A 284 -2.10 18.39 0.05
CA GLU A 284 -0.99 19.35 0.18
C GLU A 284 0.17 18.93 -0.73
N VAL A 285 0.51 17.64 -0.73
CA VAL A 285 1.59 17.08 -1.54
C VAL A 285 1.29 17.23 -3.04
N VAL A 286 0.03 17.13 -3.47
CA VAL A 286 -0.36 17.39 -4.86
C VAL A 286 -0.01 18.81 -5.29
N LEU A 287 -0.35 19.81 -4.46
CA LEU A 287 0.03 21.19 -4.71
C LEU A 287 1.55 21.35 -4.65
N GLU A 288 2.20 20.63 -3.74
CA GLU A 288 3.63 20.61 -3.64
C GLU A 288 4.35 19.91 -4.79
N LYS A 289 3.68 19.11 -5.60
CA LYS A 289 4.29 18.56 -6.82
C LYS A 289 3.84 19.33 -8.06
N GLY A 290 3.06 20.40 -7.88
CA GLY A 290 2.63 21.31 -8.95
C GLY A 290 1.41 20.81 -9.72
N GLY A 291 0.54 20.04 -9.07
CA GLY A 291 -0.75 19.63 -9.61
C GLY A 291 -1.77 20.79 -9.63
N ASP A 292 -2.68 20.74 -10.59
CA ASP A 292 -3.76 21.69 -10.84
C ASP A 292 -5.03 21.38 -10.02
N GLY A 293 -5.08 20.27 -9.28
CA GLY A 293 -6.23 19.80 -8.49
C GLY A 293 -6.20 18.28 -8.28
N ILE A 294 -7.32 17.69 -7.89
CA ILE A 294 -7.49 16.24 -7.70
C ILE A 294 -8.42 15.68 -8.77
N GLY A 295 -7.94 14.69 -9.53
CA GLY A 295 -8.69 14.06 -10.61
C GLY A 295 -9.24 12.69 -10.23
N LEU A 296 -8.81 12.16 -9.09
CA LEU A 296 -9.36 10.96 -8.47
C LEU A 296 -9.10 11.00 -6.95
N TYR A 297 -10.16 11.20 -6.17
CA TYR A 297 -10.17 10.92 -4.74
C TYR A 297 -10.81 9.55 -4.51
N ARG A 298 -9.99 8.60 -4.10
CA ARG A 298 -10.37 7.25 -3.65
C ARG A 298 -10.91 7.30 -2.22
N THR A 299 -12.15 6.89 -2.03
CA THR A 299 -12.85 6.99 -0.73
C THR A 299 -12.80 5.72 0.11
N GLU A 300 -12.19 4.65 -0.40
CA GLU A 300 -12.21 3.32 0.22
C GLU A 300 -11.50 3.31 1.58
N PHE A 301 -10.51 4.19 1.79
CA PHE A 301 -9.77 4.28 3.05
C PHE A 301 -10.70 4.48 4.25
N LEU A 302 -11.79 5.24 4.09
CA LEU A 302 -12.76 5.53 5.15
C LEU A 302 -13.49 4.28 5.65
N TYR A 303 -13.50 3.21 4.86
CA TYR A 303 -14.11 1.93 5.22
C TYR A 303 -13.08 0.88 5.66
N LEU A 304 -11.86 0.93 5.12
CA LEU A 304 -10.84 -0.11 5.33
C LEU A 304 -10.03 0.08 6.63
N ASN A 305 -9.95 1.31 7.15
CA ASN A 305 -9.13 1.62 8.33
C ASN A 305 -9.90 1.56 9.66
N THR A 306 -11.21 1.31 9.63
CA THR A 306 -12.07 1.32 10.82
C THR A 306 -12.89 0.04 10.92
N GLU A 307 -13.11 -0.43 12.14
CA GLU A 307 -14.02 -1.57 12.39
C GLU A 307 -15.50 -1.19 12.23
N VAL A 308 -15.80 0.10 12.37
CA VAL A 308 -17.14 0.68 12.25
C VAL A 308 -17.28 1.36 10.89
N GLU A 309 -18.47 1.24 10.28
CA GLU A 309 -18.77 1.95 9.03
C GLU A 309 -18.75 3.47 9.25
N PRO A 310 -18.15 4.24 8.32
CA PRO A 310 -18.03 5.68 8.45
C PRO A 310 -19.40 6.34 8.44
N SER A 311 -19.58 7.31 9.33
CA SER A 311 -20.76 8.16 9.36
C SER A 311 -20.71 9.21 8.25
N GLU A 312 -21.84 9.86 8.00
CA GLU A 312 -21.89 11.02 7.09
C GLU A 312 -20.91 12.13 7.51
N GLN A 313 -20.75 12.33 8.82
CA GLN A 313 -19.87 13.37 9.34
C GLN A 313 -18.39 13.03 9.08
N ASP A 314 -18.01 11.76 9.22
CA ASP A 314 -16.64 11.31 8.90
C ASP A 314 -16.31 11.54 7.42
N HIS A 315 -17.27 11.24 6.52
CA HIS A 315 -17.13 11.54 5.09
C HIS A 315 -17.04 13.06 4.85
N TYR A 316 -17.94 13.84 5.44
CA TYR A 316 -17.99 15.29 5.25
C TYR A 316 -16.69 15.96 5.70
N GLU A 317 -16.15 15.59 6.86
CA GLU A 317 -14.90 16.14 7.38
C GLU A 317 -13.70 15.82 6.48
N ALA A 318 -13.62 14.58 5.99
CA ALA A 318 -12.56 14.18 5.06
C ALA A 318 -12.62 14.96 3.73
N TYR A 319 -13.82 15.20 3.21
CA TYR A 319 -14.01 15.96 1.97
C TYR A 319 -13.76 17.46 2.19
N ALA A 320 -14.32 18.05 3.25
CA ALA A 320 -14.17 19.45 3.60
C ALA A 320 -12.70 19.83 3.80
N ARG A 321 -11.94 19.01 4.54
CA ARG A 321 -10.49 19.20 4.73
C ARG A 321 -9.74 19.24 3.40
N THR A 322 -10.10 18.37 2.47
CA THR A 322 -9.47 18.32 1.13
C THR A 322 -9.81 19.57 0.31
N VAL A 323 -11.05 20.06 0.38
CA VAL A 323 -11.51 21.28 -0.30
C VAL A 323 -10.78 22.51 0.21
N GLU A 324 -10.63 22.64 1.53
CA GLU A 324 -9.93 23.76 2.17
C GLU A 324 -8.48 23.88 1.68
N VAL A 325 -7.75 22.75 1.62
CA VAL A 325 -6.36 22.71 1.14
C VAL A 325 -6.23 23.17 -0.31
N LEU A 326 -7.17 22.76 -1.17
CA LEU A 326 -7.07 23.00 -2.61
C LEU A 326 -7.50 24.39 -3.07
N ALA A 327 -8.13 25.18 -2.19
CA ALA A 327 -8.43 26.60 -2.38
C ALA A 327 -9.11 26.91 -3.73
N GLY A 328 -10.19 26.17 -4.05
CA GLY A 328 -11.00 26.38 -5.25
C GLY A 328 -10.54 25.64 -6.51
N ARG A 329 -9.54 24.76 -6.41
CA ARG A 329 -9.17 23.83 -7.49
C ARG A 329 -10.14 22.64 -7.56
N PRO A 330 -10.28 22.01 -8.75
CA PRO A 330 -11.23 20.90 -8.95
C PRO A 330 -10.85 19.66 -8.12
N ILE A 331 -11.86 18.99 -7.59
CA ILE A 331 -11.76 17.71 -6.89
C ILE A 331 -12.80 16.75 -7.46
N VAL A 332 -12.33 15.65 -8.03
CA VAL A 332 -13.20 14.55 -8.47
C VAL A 332 -13.26 13.49 -7.38
N ILE A 333 -14.40 13.41 -6.67
CA ILE A 333 -14.65 12.37 -5.68
C ILE A 333 -15.27 11.17 -6.38
N ARG A 334 -14.58 10.02 -6.32
CA ARG A 334 -15.15 8.76 -6.77
C ARG A 334 -15.97 8.17 -5.64
N THR A 335 -17.21 7.80 -5.92
CA THR A 335 -18.01 7.07 -4.92
C THR A 335 -17.38 5.71 -4.65
N LEU A 336 -17.81 5.05 -3.58
CA LEU A 336 -17.18 3.84 -3.08
C LEU A 336 -16.95 2.77 -4.18
N ASP A 337 -15.68 2.41 -4.39
CA ASP A 337 -15.23 1.32 -5.24
C ASP A 337 -14.47 0.30 -4.38
N LEU A 338 -15.19 -0.30 -3.42
CA LEU A 338 -14.69 -1.49 -2.75
C LEU A 338 -14.85 -2.69 -3.68
N GLY A 339 -13.70 -3.28 -4.03
CA GLY A 339 -13.57 -4.35 -5.00
C GLY A 339 -13.59 -5.73 -4.37
N ALA A 340 -12.95 -6.67 -5.06
CA ALA A 340 -12.69 -8.07 -4.74
C ALA A 340 -11.98 -8.36 -3.39
N ASP A 341 -11.80 -7.35 -2.57
CA ASP A 341 -10.93 -7.34 -1.41
C ASP A 341 -11.46 -8.19 -0.24
N LYS A 342 -10.58 -8.46 0.73
CA LYS A 342 -10.93 -9.23 1.92
C LYS A 342 -12.05 -8.58 2.73
N TYR A 343 -12.23 -7.25 2.64
CA TYR A 343 -13.24 -6.51 3.39
C TYR A 343 -14.67 -6.80 2.91
N THR A 344 -14.91 -6.74 1.60
CA THR A 344 -16.21 -7.12 1.04
C THR A 344 -16.49 -8.62 1.19
N GLN A 345 -15.45 -9.45 1.10
CA GLN A 345 -15.57 -10.90 1.28
C GLN A 345 -15.78 -11.32 2.75
N SER A 346 -15.22 -10.59 3.72
CA SER A 346 -15.36 -10.91 5.16
C SER A 346 -16.74 -10.58 5.70
N LYS A 347 -17.41 -9.55 5.13
CA LYS A 347 -18.79 -9.22 5.47
C LYS A 347 -19.83 -10.15 4.84
N ARG A 348 -19.41 -11.07 3.96
CA ARG A 348 -20.32 -11.99 3.26
C ARG A 348 -20.44 -13.34 3.93
N PHE A 349 -21.67 -13.85 3.91
CA PHE A 349 -21.98 -15.22 4.32
C PHE A 349 -21.40 -16.27 3.34
N VAL A 350 -21.31 -15.93 2.05
CA VAL A 350 -20.70 -16.78 1.00
C VAL A 350 -19.72 -15.96 0.19
N ARG A 351 -18.48 -16.44 0.08
CA ARG A 351 -17.45 -15.81 -0.76
C ARG A 351 -17.80 -15.95 -2.24
N GLU A 352 -17.62 -14.89 -3.01
CA GLU A 352 -17.83 -14.96 -4.46
C GLU A 352 -16.66 -15.67 -5.14
N PRO A 353 -16.92 -16.53 -6.14
CA PRO A 353 -15.85 -17.22 -6.87
C PRO A 353 -15.02 -16.27 -7.72
N ASN A 354 -15.61 -15.18 -8.25
CA ASN A 354 -14.92 -14.18 -9.06
C ASN A 354 -15.28 -12.76 -8.57
N PRO A 355 -14.70 -12.30 -7.45
CA PRO A 355 -15.09 -11.03 -6.85
C PRO A 355 -14.86 -9.82 -7.78
N CYS A 356 -13.83 -9.87 -8.64
CA CYS A 356 -13.57 -8.84 -9.65
C CYS A 356 -14.72 -8.71 -10.67
N LEU A 357 -15.52 -9.75 -10.91
CA LEU A 357 -16.65 -9.74 -11.83
C LEU A 357 -18.02 -9.64 -11.11
N GLY A 358 -18.00 -9.65 -9.78
CA GLY A 358 -19.18 -9.82 -8.95
C GLY A 358 -19.80 -8.52 -8.46
N LEU A 359 -20.36 -8.59 -7.25
CA LEU A 359 -20.99 -7.47 -6.57
C LEU A 359 -19.93 -6.58 -5.90
N ARG A 360 -19.51 -5.53 -6.62
CA ARG A 360 -18.55 -4.52 -6.14
C ARG A 360 -18.97 -3.12 -6.60
N SER A 361 -18.31 -2.10 -6.06
CA SER A 361 -18.40 -0.72 -6.55
C SER A 361 -19.86 -0.23 -6.63
N ILE A 362 -20.28 0.42 -7.73
CA ILE A 362 -21.66 0.92 -7.87
C ILE A 362 -22.73 -0.14 -7.68
N ARG A 363 -22.47 -1.40 -8.03
CA ARG A 363 -23.44 -2.49 -7.82
C ARG A 363 -23.65 -2.76 -6.33
N PHE A 364 -22.57 -2.72 -5.56
CA PHE A 364 -22.64 -2.85 -4.11
C PHE A 364 -23.36 -1.64 -3.49
N CYS A 365 -23.07 -0.42 -3.95
CA CYS A 365 -23.76 0.80 -3.54
C CYS A 365 -25.27 0.73 -3.80
N LEU A 366 -25.69 0.28 -4.99
CA LEU A 366 -27.10 0.18 -5.38
C LEU A 366 -27.86 -0.90 -4.59
N GLN A 367 -27.17 -1.90 -4.03
CA GLN A 367 -27.79 -2.87 -3.12
C GLN A 367 -27.78 -2.41 -1.65
N ASN A 368 -26.93 -1.45 -1.28
CA ASN A 368 -26.76 -0.96 0.09
C ASN A 368 -27.05 0.55 0.14
N LEU A 369 -28.32 0.89 -0.13
CA LEU A 369 -28.74 2.28 -0.33
C LEU A 369 -28.48 3.18 0.88
N THR A 370 -28.64 2.71 2.11
CA THR A 370 -28.37 3.52 3.31
C THR A 370 -26.93 4.01 3.31
N MET A 371 -25.97 3.10 3.13
CA MET A 371 -24.54 3.42 3.06
C MET A 371 -24.23 4.35 1.87
N PHE A 372 -24.82 4.08 0.71
CA PHE A 372 -24.59 4.89 -0.47
C PHE A 372 -25.14 6.32 -0.30
N LYS A 373 -26.37 6.47 0.20
CA LYS A 373 -26.99 7.76 0.53
C LYS A 373 -26.15 8.53 1.54
N THR A 374 -25.64 7.88 2.59
CA THR A 374 -24.72 8.50 3.57
C THR A 374 -23.51 9.14 2.89
N GLN A 375 -22.86 8.42 1.96
CA GLN A 375 -21.73 8.97 1.22
C GLN A 375 -22.14 10.15 0.32
N LEU A 376 -23.21 10.00 -0.47
CA LEU A 376 -23.67 11.04 -1.41
C LEU A 376 -24.06 12.32 -0.67
N ARG A 377 -24.73 12.19 0.49
CA ARG A 377 -25.17 13.32 1.31
C ARG A 377 -23.98 14.12 1.82
N ALA A 378 -22.91 13.44 2.25
CA ALA A 378 -21.67 14.08 2.65
C ALA A 378 -20.97 14.81 1.48
N ILE A 379 -20.94 14.22 0.27
CA ILE A 379 -20.36 14.87 -0.91
C ILE A 379 -21.15 16.14 -1.28
N LEU A 380 -22.48 16.05 -1.29
CA LEU A 380 -23.37 17.18 -1.58
C LEU A 380 -23.21 18.30 -0.55
N ARG A 381 -23.15 17.97 0.74
CA ARG A 381 -22.87 18.96 1.79
C ARG A 381 -21.51 19.64 1.60
N ALA A 382 -20.47 18.90 1.24
CA ALA A 382 -19.14 19.45 1.01
C ALA A 382 -19.06 20.30 -0.28
N SER A 383 -20.00 20.13 -1.22
CA SER A 383 -19.96 20.79 -2.54
C SER A 383 -20.14 22.31 -2.52
N VAL A 384 -20.63 22.88 -1.41
CA VAL A 384 -20.70 24.35 -1.25
C VAL A 384 -19.36 24.98 -0.89
N LEU A 385 -18.39 24.16 -0.47
CA LEU A 385 -17.08 24.64 -0.01
C LEU A 385 -16.11 24.86 -1.18
N GLY A 386 -16.34 24.27 -2.36
CA GLY A 386 -15.44 24.38 -3.51
C GLY A 386 -15.89 23.60 -4.76
N ASP A 387 -14.98 23.46 -5.74
CA ASP A 387 -15.25 22.79 -7.03
C ASP A 387 -15.20 21.26 -6.90
N LEU A 388 -16.28 20.67 -6.39
CA LEU A 388 -16.44 19.22 -6.30
C LEU A 388 -17.14 18.65 -7.53
N LYS A 389 -16.73 17.43 -7.91
CA LYS A 389 -17.38 16.60 -8.93
C LYS A 389 -17.60 15.20 -8.39
N ILE A 390 -18.70 14.57 -8.77
CA ILE A 390 -19.01 13.19 -8.40
C ILE A 390 -18.69 12.27 -9.56
N MET A 391 -18.05 11.14 -9.29
CA MET A 391 -17.77 10.12 -10.29
C MET A 391 -18.21 8.73 -9.82
N PHE A 392 -19.03 8.05 -10.62
CA PHE A 392 -19.45 6.68 -10.33
C PHE A 392 -18.49 5.65 -10.95
N PRO A 393 -17.96 4.68 -10.17
CA PRO A 393 -17.12 3.58 -10.65
C PRO A 393 -17.98 2.45 -11.27
N LEU A 394 -17.34 1.61 -12.08
CA LEU A 394 -17.84 0.33 -12.58
C LEU A 394 -19.21 0.40 -13.28
N ILE A 395 -19.53 1.53 -13.90
CA ILE A 395 -20.71 1.63 -14.75
C ILE A 395 -20.48 0.72 -15.96
N THR A 396 -21.47 -0.11 -16.27
CA THR A 396 -21.45 -1.02 -17.42
C THR A 396 -22.51 -0.71 -18.45
N ASN A 397 -23.59 -0.04 -18.04
CA ASN A 397 -24.74 0.28 -18.87
C ASN A 397 -25.47 1.53 -18.37
N LEU A 398 -26.38 2.07 -19.20
CA LEU A 398 -27.13 3.29 -18.90
C LEU A 398 -28.08 3.14 -17.71
N HIS A 399 -28.63 1.94 -17.47
CA HIS A 399 -29.57 1.73 -16.38
C HIS A 399 -28.90 1.90 -15.01
N GLU A 400 -27.69 1.36 -14.82
CA GLU A 400 -26.90 1.59 -13.59
C GLU A 400 -26.63 3.08 -13.37
N LEU A 401 -26.29 3.82 -14.42
CA LEU A 401 -26.08 5.28 -14.34
C LEU A 401 -27.36 6.02 -13.95
N MET A 402 -28.50 5.68 -14.56
CA MET A 402 -29.78 6.29 -14.23
C MET A 402 -30.20 6.01 -12.79
N GLN A 403 -30.00 4.78 -12.30
CA GLN A 403 -30.26 4.44 -10.91
C GLN A 403 -29.37 5.26 -9.95
N ALA A 404 -28.07 5.37 -10.24
CA ALA A 404 -27.17 6.17 -9.42
C ALA A 404 -27.57 7.65 -9.37
N LYS A 405 -27.95 8.24 -10.52
CA LYS A 405 -28.45 9.62 -10.61
C LYS A 405 -29.78 9.80 -9.91
N MET A 406 -30.67 8.80 -9.93
CA MET A 406 -31.93 8.84 -9.20
C MET A 406 -31.69 8.90 -7.69
N ILE A 407 -30.86 8.00 -7.15
CA ILE A 407 -30.52 8.02 -5.73
C ILE A 407 -29.84 9.34 -5.32
N LEU A 408 -28.99 9.90 -6.17
CA LEU A 408 -28.39 11.22 -5.93
C LEU A 408 -29.46 12.33 -5.83
N ARG A 409 -30.46 12.32 -6.72
CA ARG A 409 -31.58 13.28 -6.67
C ARG A 409 -32.44 13.09 -5.43
N ASP A 410 -32.72 11.84 -5.04
CA ASP A 410 -33.45 11.56 -3.79
C ASP A 410 -32.71 12.18 -2.59
N VAL A 411 -31.38 12.09 -2.55
CA VAL A 411 -30.57 12.70 -1.48
C VAL A 411 -30.56 14.24 -1.56
N MET A 412 -30.62 14.81 -2.76
CA MET A 412 -30.78 16.26 -2.94
C MET A 412 -32.13 16.75 -2.42
N GLU A 413 -33.21 15.98 -2.62
CA GLU A 413 -34.53 16.25 -2.05
C GLU A 413 -34.52 16.13 -0.52
N ASP A 414 -33.91 15.06 0.02
CA ASP A 414 -33.72 14.87 1.47
C ASP A 414 -33.00 16.10 2.09
N LEU A 415 -31.96 16.63 1.43
CA LEU A 415 -31.24 17.83 1.88
C LEU A 415 -32.06 19.13 1.76
N ASP A 416 -32.90 19.24 0.73
CA ASP A 416 -33.82 20.38 0.57
C ASP A 416 -34.85 20.42 1.70
N GLU A 417 -35.43 19.28 2.08
CA GLU A 417 -36.37 19.16 3.20
C GLU A 417 -35.72 19.53 4.54
N GLU A 418 -34.46 19.13 4.74
CA GLU A 418 -33.67 19.47 5.93
C GLU A 418 -33.10 20.90 5.89
N SER A 419 -33.30 21.65 4.79
CA SER A 419 -32.74 22.99 4.58
C SER A 419 -31.21 23.06 4.68
N ILE A 420 -30.53 22.00 4.22
CA ILE A 420 -29.06 21.92 4.20
C ILE A 420 -28.55 22.34 2.81
N PRO A 421 -27.64 23.32 2.71
CA PRO A 421 -27.17 23.80 1.42
C PRO A 421 -26.25 22.80 0.72
N TYR A 422 -26.40 22.69 -0.61
CA TYR A 422 -25.54 21.93 -1.52
C TYR A 422 -25.49 22.61 -2.90
N ASN A 423 -24.51 22.25 -3.74
CA ASN A 423 -24.44 22.68 -5.12
C ASN A 423 -25.40 21.84 -5.99
N ARG A 424 -26.49 22.45 -6.45
CA ARG A 424 -27.49 21.80 -7.32
C ARG A 424 -26.95 21.40 -8.69
N ASP A 425 -25.93 22.11 -9.17
CA ASP A 425 -25.31 21.93 -10.49
C ASP A 425 -23.98 21.15 -10.39
N ILE A 426 -23.81 20.31 -9.36
CA ILE A 426 -22.60 19.51 -9.19
C ILE A 426 -22.37 18.61 -10.42
N PRO A 427 -21.19 18.66 -11.08
CA PRO A 427 -20.92 17.82 -12.24
C PRO A 427 -20.87 16.34 -11.88
N ILE A 428 -21.54 15.52 -12.68
CA ILE A 428 -21.65 14.07 -12.52
C ILE A 428 -20.95 13.39 -13.69
N GLY A 429 -19.95 12.59 -13.38
CA GLY A 429 -19.22 11.79 -14.35
C GLY A 429 -19.24 10.30 -14.02
N ILE A 430 -18.63 9.53 -14.91
CA ILE A 430 -18.43 8.10 -14.73
C ILE A 430 -16.98 7.73 -15.02
N MET A 431 -16.54 6.67 -14.34
CA MET A 431 -15.29 6.02 -14.67
C MET A 431 -15.51 5.06 -15.83
N ILE A 432 -14.84 5.29 -16.97
CA ILE A 432 -14.83 4.38 -18.11
C ILE A 432 -13.74 3.34 -17.86
N GLU A 433 -14.12 2.27 -17.18
CA GLU A 433 -13.22 1.18 -16.79
C GLU A 433 -13.74 -0.21 -17.17
N THR A 434 -14.88 -0.28 -17.85
CA THR A 434 -15.42 -1.54 -18.36
C THR A 434 -15.50 -1.51 -19.89
N PRO A 435 -15.25 -2.64 -20.58
CA PRO A 435 -15.35 -2.70 -22.03
C PRO A 435 -16.74 -2.32 -22.54
N SER A 436 -17.81 -2.67 -21.80
CA SER A 436 -19.17 -2.31 -22.18
C SER A 436 -19.40 -0.79 -22.12
N ALA A 437 -18.91 -0.10 -21.08
CA ALA A 437 -18.97 1.35 -21.02
C ALA A 437 -18.12 1.99 -22.12
N ALA A 438 -16.93 1.44 -22.41
CA ALA A 438 -16.08 1.96 -23.48
C ALA A 438 -16.73 1.82 -24.86
N LEU A 439 -17.43 0.71 -25.13
CA LEU A 439 -18.15 0.47 -26.38
C LEU A 439 -19.44 1.29 -26.52
N THR A 440 -20.04 1.71 -25.40
CA THR A 440 -21.29 2.49 -25.35
C THR A 440 -21.08 3.92 -24.87
N ALA A 441 -19.83 4.41 -24.89
CA ALA A 441 -19.42 5.68 -24.31
C ALA A 441 -20.22 6.87 -24.86
N TYR A 442 -20.49 6.90 -26.18
CA TYR A 442 -21.30 7.97 -26.78
C TYR A 442 -22.73 8.03 -26.19
N SER A 443 -23.36 6.89 -25.93
CA SER A 443 -24.70 6.84 -25.33
C SER A 443 -24.68 7.26 -23.87
N LEU A 444 -23.67 6.84 -23.11
CA LEU A 444 -23.48 7.26 -21.72
C LEU A 444 -23.18 8.76 -21.59
N ALA A 445 -22.50 9.34 -22.57
CA ALA A 445 -22.07 10.74 -22.55
C ALA A 445 -23.24 11.74 -22.58
N VAL A 446 -24.42 11.32 -23.04
CA VAL A 446 -25.64 12.14 -23.01
C VAL A 446 -26.06 12.47 -21.58
N ASP A 447 -25.74 11.59 -20.63
CA ASP A 447 -26.16 11.65 -19.24
C ASP A 447 -25.01 11.93 -18.25
N CYS A 448 -23.83 12.31 -18.76
CA CYS A 448 -22.65 12.62 -17.95
C CYS A 448 -22.03 13.96 -18.37
N ASP A 449 -21.46 14.69 -17.41
CA ASP A 449 -20.73 15.94 -17.67
C ASP A 449 -19.27 15.67 -18.04
N PHE A 450 -18.72 14.54 -17.61
CA PHE A 450 -17.35 14.13 -17.88
C PHE A 450 -17.13 12.62 -17.77
N PHE A 451 -16.03 12.17 -18.37
CA PHE A 451 -15.50 10.82 -18.22
C PHE A 451 -14.10 10.84 -17.62
N SER A 452 -13.77 9.77 -16.88
CA SER A 452 -12.40 9.46 -16.48
C SER A 452 -12.08 8.02 -16.85
N ILE A 453 -11.05 7.78 -17.65
CA ILE A 453 -10.68 6.43 -18.05
C ILE A 453 -9.87 5.77 -16.92
N GLY A 454 -10.43 4.71 -16.34
CA GLY A 454 -9.74 3.84 -15.39
C GLY A 454 -9.02 2.72 -16.15
N THR A 455 -7.81 2.99 -16.65
CA THR A 455 -7.07 2.03 -17.51
C THR A 455 -6.77 0.71 -16.81
N ASN A 456 -6.69 0.73 -15.49
CA ASN A 456 -6.36 -0.43 -14.67
C ASN A 456 -7.39 -1.55 -14.85
N ASP A 457 -8.65 -1.24 -14.53
CA ASP A 457 -9.77 -2.18 -14.62
C ASP A 457 -10.20 -2.37 -16.08
N LEU A 458 -10.07 -1.34 -16.94
CA LEU A 458 -10.32 -1.49 -18.38
C LEU A 458 -9.42 -2.57 -18.99
N THR A 459 -8.12 -2.53 -18.72
CA THR A 459 -7.15 -3.53 -19.20
C THR A 459 -7.51 -4.92 -18.67
N GLN A 460 -7.78 -5.05 -17.38
CA GLN A 460 -8.15 -6.31 -16.74
C GLN A 460 -9.37 -6.94 -17.41
N TYR A 461 -10.44 -6.18 -17.62
CA TYR A 461 -11.68 -6.72 -18.20
C TYR A 461 -11.60 -6.90 -19.72
N THR A 462 -10.84 -6.07 -20.43
CA THR A 462 -10.63 -6.25 -21.88
C THR A 462 -9.81 -7.49 -22.17
N LEU A 463 -8.77 -7.76 -21.38
CA LEU A 463 -7.89 -8.91 -21.58
C LEU A 463 -8.33 -10.17 -20.81
N ALA A 464 -9.33 -10.03 -19.94
CA ALA A 464 -9.77 -11.07 -19.00
C ALA A 464 -8.61 -11.60 -18.11
N VAL A 465 -7.79 -10.68 -17.60
CA VAL A 465 -6.61 -10.99 -16.77
C VAL A 465 -6.73 -10.28 -15.43
N ASP A 466 -6.79 -11.06 -14.35
CA ASP A 466 -6.68 -10.52 -13.00
C ASP A 466 -5.23 -10.11 -12.73
N ARG A 467 -5.00 -8.80 -12.55
CA ARG A 467 -3.66 -8.26 -12.26
C ARG A 467 -3.11 -8.67 -10.89
N GLY A 468 -3.98 -9.09 -9.97
CA GLY A 468 -3.57 -9.64 -8.68
C GLY A 468 -3.16 -11.11 -8.76
N ASN A 469 -3.39 -11.79 -9.89
CA ASN A 469 -3.02 -13.18 -10.07
C ASN A 469 -1.64 -13.30 -10.75
N GLU A 470 -0.63 -13.63 -9.95
CA GLU A 470 0.77 -13.73 -10.39
C GLU A 470 0.96 -14.66 -11.60
N LEU A 471 0.20 -15.76 -11.68
CA LEU A 471 0.33 -16.77 -12.74
C LEU A 471 -0.03 -16.24 -14.13
N VAL A 472 -0.90 -15.23 -14.19
CA VAL A 472 -1.38 -14.63 -15.45
C VAL A 472 -1.01 -13.16 -15.58
N SER A 473 -0.36 -12.58 -14.58
CA SER A 473 0.08 -11.17 -14.56
C SER A 473 0.90 -10.77 -15.78
N MET A 474 1.66 -11.70 -16.38
CA MET A 474 2.43 -11.47 -17.62
C MET A 474 1.55 -11.16 -18.85
N LEU A 475 0.25 -11.48 -18.82
CA LEU A 475 -0.71 -11.17 -19.88
C LEU A 475 -1.36 -9.80 -19.70
N TYR A 476 -1.18 -9.16 -18.54
CA TYR A 476 -1.70 -7.83 -18.28
C TYR A 476 -0.81 -6.78 -18.95
N SER A 477 -1.34 -6.06 -19.96
CA SER A 477 -0.60 -4.97 -20.59
C SER A 477 -1.51 -3.84 -21.07
N SER A 478 -1.25 -2.64 -20.56
CA SER A 478 -1.90 -1.40 -21.01
C SER A 478 -1.55 -1.02 -22.45
N ALA A 479 -0.46 -1.57 -22.99
CA ALA A 479 -0.03 -1.39 -24.38
C ALA A 479 -0.74 -2.32 -25.38
N ASP A 480 -1.63 -3.21 -24.91
CA ASP A 480 -2.35 -4.11 -25.81
C ASP A 480 -3.20 -3.34 -26.83
N PRO A 481 -3.15 -3.69 -28.14
CA PRO A 481 -3.92 -3.01 -29.17
C PRO A 481 -5.42 -2.90 -28.89
N ALA A 482 -6.03 -3.88 -28.22
CA ALA A 482 -7.45 -3.86 -27.88
C ALA A 482 -7.77 -2.75 -26.87
N VAL A 483 -6.94 -2.61 -25.83
CA VAL A 483 -7.07 -1.57 -24.79
C VAL A 483 -6.88 -0.19 -25.41
N LEU A 484 -5.83 -0.01 -26.21
CA LEU A 484 -5.54 1.26 -26.87
C LEU A 484 -6.64 1.69 -27.85
N ARG A 485 -7.28 0.74 -28.53
CA ARG A 485 -8.45 1.01 -29.38
C ARG A 485 -9.64 1.48 -28.56
N LEU A 486 -9.92 0.87 -27.41
CA LEU A 486 -10.99 1.32 -26.52
C LEU A 486 -10.74 2.73 -26.00
N ILE A 487 -9.53 3.03 -25.53
CA ILE A 487 -9.14 4.38 -25.08
C ILE A 487 -9.37 5.41 -26.18
N ARG A 488 -8.93 5.10 -27.42
CA ARG A 488 -9.15 5.96 -28.58
C ARG A 488 -10.64 6.17 -28.85
N THR A 489 -11.45 5.11 -28.87
CA THR A 489 -12.90 5.20 -29.11
C THR A 489 -13.58 6.09 -28.08
N VAL A 490 -13.31 5.86 -26.80
CA VAL A 490 -13.84 6.67 -25.70
C VAL A 490 -13.43 8.13 -25.84
N THR A 491 -12.17 8.39 -26.23
CA THR A 491 -11.68 9.76 -26.44
C THR A 491 -12.42 10.46 -27.58
N GLN A 492 -12.66 9.74 -28.67
CA GLN A 492 -13.42 10.28 -29.81
C GLN A 492 -14.89 10.52 -29.47
N ASP A 493 -15.50 9.61 -28.71
CA ASP A 493 -16.92 9.72 -28.34
C ASP A 493 -17.16 10.84 -27.32
N ALA A 494 -16.27 11.00 -26.34
CA ALA A 494 -16.29 12.15 -25.42
C ALA A 494 -16.16 13.48 -26.18
N TYR A 495 -15.24 13.54 -27.16
CA TYR A 495 -15.06 14.72 -28.01
C TYR A 495 -16.32 15.04 -28.84
N LYS A 496 -16.94 14.03 -29.47
CA LYS A 496 -18.19 14.22 -30.23
C LYS A 496 -19.33 14.69 -29.34
N ALA A 497 -19.44 14.14 -28.13
CA ALA A 497 -20.44 14.51 -27.13
C ALA A 497 -20.14 15.85 -26.44
N ARG A 498 -18.95 16.43 -26.64
CA ARG A 498 -18.49 17.70 -26.04
C ARG A 498 -18.41 17.67 -24.52
N ILE A 499 -18.14 16.51 -23.95
CA ILE A 499 -17.89 16.34 -22.51
C ILE A 499 -16.39 16.31 -22.23
N SER A 500 -16.00 16.66 -21.00
CA SER A 500 -14.58 16.60 -20.63
C SER A 500 -14.12 15.16 -20.38
N LEU A 501 -12.84 14.90 -20.65
CA LEU A 501 -12.23 13.57 -20.51
C LEU A 501 -10.91 13.68 -19.76
N SER A 502 -10.74 12.81 -18.77
CA SER A 502 -9.47 12.56 -18.11
C SER A 502 -9.07 11.08 -18.16
N VAL A 503 -7.82 10.80 -17.81
CA VAL A 503 -7.32 9.43 -17.57
C VAL A 503 -6.70 9.41 -16.18
N CYS A 504 -7.14 8.48 -15.32
CA CYS A 504 -6.70 8.40 -13.93
C CYS A 504 -6.08 7.03 -13.53
N GLY A 505 -6.05 6.07 -14.46
CA GLY A 505 -5.33 4.82 -14.25
C GLY A 505 -3.81 4.98 -14.33
N GLU A 506 -3.07 3.94 -13.98
CA GLU A 506 -1.60 3.97 -13.86
C GLU A 506 -0.90 4.40 -15.15
N MET A 507 -1.48 4.04 -16.30
CA MET A 507 -1.02 4.46 -17.63
C MET A 507 -0.83 5.98 -17.76
N ALA A 508 -1.62 6.81 -17.06
CA ALA A 508 -1.44 8.25 -17.09
C ALA A 508 -0.15 8.71 -16.40
N SER A 509 0.30 7.95 -15.40
CA SER A 509 1.50 8.21 -14.59
C SER A 509 2.76 7.59 -15.16
N GLU A 510 2.66 6.85 -16.26
CA GLU A 510 3.77 6.17 -16.91
C GLU A 510 4.33 7.03 -18.08
N PRO A 511 5.59 7.49 -18.00
CA PRO A 511 6.23 8.35 -19.00
C PRO A 511 6.07 7.90 -20.45
N GLU A 512 6.12 6.59 -20.69
CA GLU A 512 6.05 5.99 -22.02
C GLU A 512 4.70 6.19 -22.73
N TYR A 513 3.60 6.36 -21.98
CA TYR A 513 2.27 6.51 -22.54
C TYR A 513 1.83 7.97 -22.71
N VAL A 514 2.52 8.94 -22.10
CA VAL A 514 2.11 10.36 -22.11
C VAL A 514 1.92 10.87 -23.54
N MET A 515 2.92 10.68 -24.40
CA MET A 515 2.83 11.11 -25.80
C MET A 515 1.68 10.44 -26.54
N LEU A 516 1.42 9.17 -26.25
CA LEU A 516 0.33 8.43 -26.86
C LEU A 516 -1.03 9.02 -26.44
N LEU A 517 -1.25 9.22 -25.13
CA LEU A 517 -2.49 9.78 -24.59
C LEU A 517 -2.75 11.19 -25.14
N LEU A 518 -1.72 12.05 -25.16
CA LEU A 518 -1.82 13.38 -25.76
C LEU A 518 -2.15 13.32 -27.26
N GLY A 519 -1.52 12.39 -27.99
CA GLY A 519 -1.75 12.17 -29.41
C GLY A 519 -3.13 11.57 -29.72
N MET A 520 -3.74 10.87 -28.77
CA MET A 520 -5.13 10.41 -28.87
C MET A 520 -6.16 11.52 -28.60
N GLY A 521 -5.74 12.64 -28.01
CA GLY A 521 -6.59 13.80 -27.73
C GLY A 521 -6.86 14.05 -26.25
N VAL A 522 -6.25 13.29 -25.34
CA VAL A 522 -6.41 13.50 -23.88
C VAL A 522 -5.73 14.82 -23.49
N ARG A 523 -6.41 15.64 -22.68
CA ARG A 523 -5.91 16.93 -22.19
C ARG A 523 -5.91 17.08 -20.67
N THR A 524 -6.47 16.11 -19.95
CA THR A 524 -6.45 16.05 -18.49
C THR A 524 -5.90 14.70 -18.06
N LEU A 525 -4.82 14.71 -17.29
CA LEU A 525 -4.21 13.50 -16.73
C LEU A 525 -4.28 13.57 -15.21
N SER A 526 -4.77 12.52 -14.57
CA SER A 526 -4.76 12.38 -13.12
C SER A 526 -3.73 11.34 -12.72
N LEU A 527 -2.74 11.76 -11.95
CA LEU A 527 -1.45 11.10 -11.81
C LEU A 527 -1.21 10.63 -10.37
N SER A 528 -0.36 9.62 -10.20
CA SER A 528 0.31 9.42 -8.92
C SER A 528 1.13 10.68 -8.59
N VAL A 529 0.97 11.19 -7.37
CA VAL A 529 1.52 12.49 -6.94
C VAL A 529 3.01 12.66 -7.23
N PRO A 530 3.89 11.65 -6.99
CA PRO A 530 5.31 11.77 -7.28
C PRO A 530 5.64 11.96 -8.77
N MET A 531 4.77 11.47 -9.68
CA MET A 531 5.02 11.52 -11.13
C MET A 531 4.64 12.86 -11.77
N ILE A 532 3.90 13.74 -11.07
CA ILE A 532 3.43 15.02 -11.63
C ILE A 532 4.58 15.85 -12.25
N PRO A 533 5.73 16.07 -11.59
CA PRO A 533 6.80 16.88 -12.16
C PRO A 533 7.42 16.23 -13.40
N GLU A 534 7.60 14.92 -13.38
CA GLU A 534 8.21 14.17 -14.48
C GLU A 534 7.35 14.21 -15.74
N ILE A 535 6.05 13.93 -15.58
CA ILE A 535 5.08 14.02 -16.68
C ILE A 535 4.97 15.45 -17.19
N LYS A 536 5.07 16.45 -16.32
CA LYS A 536 5.14 17.88 -16.70
C LYS A 536 6.37 18.18 -17.57
N GLN A 537 7.53 17.62 -17.25
CA GLN A 537 8.74 17.77 -18.07
C GLN A 537 8.54 17.21 -19.48
N ILE A 538 7.94 16.02 -19.59
CA ILE A 538 7.65 15.39 -20.88
C ILE A 538 6.70 16.28 -21.69
N ILE A 539 5.61 16.75 -21.09
CA ILE A 539 4.64 17.65 -21.75
C ILE A 539 5.34 18.90 -22.30
N ARG A 540 6.20 19.54 -21.50
CA ARG A 540 6.94 20.75 -21.90
C ARG A 540 8.01 20.49 -22.96
N SER A 541 8.36 19.23 -23.21
CA SER A 541 9.40 18.82 -24.15
C SER A 541 8.86 18.32 -25.49
N VAL A 542 7.53 18.24 -25.67
CA VAL A 542 6.89 17.72 -26.88
C VAL A 542 5.97 18.75 -27.55
N THR A 543 5.60 18.47 -28.80
CA THR A 543 4.49 19.16 -29.49
C THR A 543 3.31 18.19 -29.65
N ILE A 544 2.09 18.70 -29.80
CA ILE A 544 0.93 17.84 -30.10
C ILE A 544 1.12 17.12 -31.44
N GLU A 545 1.79 17.72 -32.42
CA GLU A 545 2.04 17.04 -33.69
C GLU A 545 3.00 15.85 -33.55
N ASP A 546 4.01 15.94 -32.68
CA ASP A 546 4.88 14.80 -32.37
C ASP A 546 4.08 13.67 -31.69
N CYS A 547 3.23 14.03 -30.73
CA CYS A 547 2.32 13.10 -30.07
C CYS A 547 1.35 12.43 -31.05
N ASN A 548 0.79 13.18 -32.00
CA ASN A 548 -0.08 12.65 -33.04
C ASN A 548 0.65 11.62 -33.92
N LYS A 549 1.91 11.86 -34.27
CA LYS A 549 2.72 10.89 -35.04
C LYS A 549 2.94 9.60 -34.25
N VAL A 550 3.24 9.70 -32.95
CA VAL A 550 3.36 8.53 -32.05
C VAL A 550 2.05 7.76 -32.02
N ALA A 551 0.91 8.43 -31.78
CA ALA A 551 -0.39 7.78 -31.73
C ALA A 551 -0.76 7.10 -33.05
N ARG A 552 -0.58 7.77 -34.20
CA ARG A 552 -0.84 7.18 -35.53
C ARG A 552 0.01 5.93 -35.77
N LYS A 553 1.29 5.95 -35.36
CA LYS A 553 2.21 4.81 -35.54
C LYS A 553 1.83 3.64 -34.63
N VAL A 554 1.60 3.90 -33.35
CA VAL A 554 1.20 2.89 -32.36
C VAL A 554 -0.12 2.22 -32.75
N LEU A 555 -1.13 3.00 -33.14
CA LEU A 555 -2.44 2.48 -33.55
C LEU A 555 -2.41 1.66 -34.86
N SER A 556 -1.28 1.67 -35.59
CA SER A 556 -1.05 0.82 -36.78
C SER A 556 -0.36 -0.51 -36.45
N MET A 557 0.15 -0.68 -35.23
CA MET A 557 0.82 -1.89 -34.77
C MET A 557 -0.19 -2.90 -34.22
N ASN A 558 0.16 -4.19 -34.29
CA ASN A 558 -0.70 -5.29 -33.86
C ASN A 558 -0.09 -6.15 -32.73
N SER A 559 1.08 -5.76 -32.21
CA SER A 559 1.79 -6.50 -31.18
C SER A 559 2.10 -5.59 -30.01
N GLU A 560 1.67 -6.01 -28.81
CA GLU A 560 1.99 -5.37 -27.53
C GLU A 560 3.50 -5.10 -27.41
N ARG A 561 4.35 -6.11 -27.57
CA ARG A 561 5.81 -5.95 -27.49
C ARG A 561 6.36 -4.88 -28.42
N GLN A 562 5.84 -4.81 -29.65
CA GLN A 562 6.25 -3.80 -30.61
C GLN A 562 5.84 -2.39 -30.16
N ILE A 563 4.62 -2.27 -29.61
CA ILE A 563 4.08 -1.03 -29.08
C ILE A 563 4.89 -0.57 -27.87
N SER A 564 5.06 -1.42 -26.86
CA SER A 564 5.80 -1.12 -25.64
C SER A 564 7.24 -0.71 -25.96
N ALA A 565 7.93 -1.45 -26.83
CA ALA A 565 9.27 -1.08 -27.28
C ALA A 565 9.30 0.26 -28.02
N TYR A 566 8.31 0.56 -28.86
CA TYR A 566 8.23 1.82 -29.59
C TYR A 566 7.97 3.01 -28.65
N LEU A 567 7.03 2.86 -27.72
CA LEU A 567 6.68 3.88 -26.72
C LEU A 567 7.86 4.18 -25.81
N ARG A 568 8.51 3.15 -25.27
CA ARG A 568 9.71 3.30 -24.45
C ARG A 568 10.81 4.04 -25.20
N ASN A 569 11.12 3.63 -26.44
CA ASN A 569 12.12 4.32 -27.27
C ASN A 569 11.76 5.78 -27.57
N ALA A 570 10.46 6.12 -27.69
CA ALA A 570 10.03 7.49 -27.90
C ALA A 570 10.22 8.33 -26.62
N ALA A 571 9.88 7.78 -25.47
CA ALA A 571 10.00 8.46 -24.18
C ALA A 571 11.46 8.59 -23.71
N THR A 572 12.30 7.57 -23.87
CA THR A 572 13.74 7.63 -23.55
C THR A 572 14.47 8.73 -24.34
N LYS A 573 14.01 9.09 -25.55
CA LYS A 573 14.59 10.22 -26.31
C LYS A 573 14.31 11.59 -25.68
N ILE A 574 13.25 11.70 -24.87
CA ILE A 574 12.82 12.94 -24.23
C ILE A 574 13.36 13.01 -22.81
N LEU A 575 13.24 11.92 -22.08
CA LEU A 575 13.66 11.80 -20.69
C LEU A 575 14.42 10.49 -20.49
N PRO A 576 15.71 10.43 -20.89
CA PRO A 576 16.54 9.25 -20.71
C PRO A 576 16.63 8.80 -19.24
N GLU A 577 16.61 9.75 -18.31
CA GLU A 577 16.82 9.53 -16.88
C GLU A 577 15.66 8.78 -16.19
N ALA A 578 14.51 8.66 -16.85
CA ALA A 578 13.34 7.96 -16.34
C ALA A 578 13.35 6.42 -16.56
N PHE A 579 14.31 5.88 -17.33
CA PHE A 579 14.22 4.52 -17.90
C PHE A 579 15.31 3.52 -17.53
#